data_AF-A0AAF0UTQ1-F1
#
_entry.id   AF-A0AAF0UTQ1-F1
#
_cell.length_a   1.000
_cell.length_b   1.000
_cell.length_c   1.000
_cell.angle_alpha   90.00
_cell.angle_beta   90.00
_cell.angle_gamma   90.00
#
_symmetry.space_group_name_H-M   'P 1'
#
loop_
_entity.id
_entity.type
_entity.pdbx_description
1 polymer ?
#
loop_
_entity_poly.entity_id
_entity_poly.type
_entity_poly.pdbx_seq_one_letter_code
_entity_poly.pdbx_strand_id
1 'polypeptide(L)'
;IEKDHSSHLRVVLQTLRDRELYAKFFKTIAPVLTLLEGTQGFVVYCDASRVGLICVLVENDKFIAYASSQLKIHERNYPTHDLVLVVVVFVLKIWRHYLYGVHVDVFTDYKSL
;
A
#
# COMPACT_ATOMS: atom_id res chain seq x y z
N ILE A 1 -9.85 -8.50 -18.01
CA ILE A 1 -9.54 -7.06 -17.83
C ILE A 1 -9.01 -6.80 -16.40
N GLU A 2 -9.54 -7.44 -15.34
CA GLU A 2 -8.97 -7.38 -13.97
C GLU A 2 -7.53 -7.91 -13.80
N LYS A 3 -7.10 -8.88 -14.63
CA LYS A 3 -5.76 -9.48 -14.51
C LYS A 3 -4.62 -8.53 -14.90
N ASP A 4 -4.89 -7.49 -15.69
CA ASP A 4 -3.85 -6.58 -16.18
C ASP A 4 -3.52 -5.44 -15.20
N HIS A 5 -4.49 -4.98 -14.41
CA HIS A 5 -4.23 -3.95 -13.40
C HIS A 5 -3.42 -4.50 -12.22
N SER A 6 -3.71 -5.74 -11.79
CA SER A 6 -2.92 -6.44 -10.77
C SER A 6 -1.50 -6.73 -11.25
N SER A 7 -1.32 -7.10 -12.53
CA SER A 7 0.02 -7.33 -13.09
C SER A 7 0.79 -6.02 -13.27
N HIS A 8 0.14 -4.93 -13.66
CA HIS A 8 0.79 -3.62 -13.74
C HIS A 8 1.18 -3.09 -12.35
N LEU A 9 0.31 -3.23 -11.35
CA LEU A 9 0.63 -2.93 -9.95
C LEU A 9 1.78 -3.78 -9.44
N ARG A 10 1.76 -5.08 -9.73
CA ARG A 10 2.85 -5.99 -9.41
C ARG A 10 4.14 -5.55 -10.07
N VAL A 11 4.13 -5.17 -11.34
CA VAL A 11 5.32 -4.68 -12.07
C VAL A 11 5.81 -3.35 -11.49
N VAL A 12 4.93 -2.41 -11.13
CA VAL A 12 5.30 -1.14 -10.51
C VAL A 12 5.91 -1.37 -9.14
N LEU A 13 5.27 -2.18 -8.29
CA LEU A 13 5.78 -2.55 -6.96
C LEU A 13 7.11 -3.33 -7.07
N GLN A 14 7.22 -4.26 -8.02
CA GLN A 14 8.44 -5.02 -8.29
C GLN A 14 9.55 -4.12 -8.85
N THR A 15 9.25 -3.15 -9.71
CA THR A 15 10.25 -2.20 -10.24
C THR A 15 10.72 -1.25 -9.16
N LEU A 16 9.82 -0.80 -8.28
CA LEU A 16 10.18 0.00 -7.10
C LEU A 16 11.03 -0.80 -6.11
N ARG A 17 10.76 -2.12 -6.02
CA ARG A 17 11.56 -3.08 -5.24
C ARG A 17 12.96 -3.27 -5.82
N ASP A 18 13.05 -3.60 -7.10
CA ASP A 18 14.30 -3.93 -7.78
C ASP A 18 15.23 -2.72 -7.90
N ARG A 19 14.69 -1.49 -7.92
CA ARG A 19 15.48 -0.25 -7.96
C ARG A 19 15.85 0.29 -6.57
N GLU A 20 15.57 -0.43 -5.48
CA GLU A 20 15.73 0.03 -4.09
C GLU A 20 15.07 1.40 -3.81
N LEU A 21 14.07 1.78 -4.62
CA LEU A 21 13.44 3.09 -4.56
C LEU A 21 12.56 3.24 -3.31
N TYR A 22 12.35 2.17 -2.53
CA TYR A 22 11.84 2.24 -1.15
C TYR A 22 12.59 3.29 -0.30
N ALA A 23 13.89 3.44 -0.53
CA ALA A 23 14.76 4.40 0.16
C ALA A 23 14.95 5.71 -0.61
N LYS A 24 14.27 5.94 -1.73
CA LYS A 24 14.37 7.18 -2.52
C LYS A 24 13.06 7.95 -2.57
N PHE A 25 11.92 7.26 -2.52
CA PHE A 25 10.60 7.85 -2.22
C PHE A 25 10.37 7.94 -0.71
N PHE A 26 11.35 8.55 -0.02
CA PHE A 26 11.30 8.80 1.42
C PHE A 26 10.07 9.64 1.74
N LYS A 27 9.08 9.02 2.39
CA LYS A 27 7.99 9.73 3.08
C LYS A 27 7.15 10.62 2.16
N THR A 28 6.90 10.17 0.93
CA THR A 28 5.95 10.86 0.03
C THR A 28 4.58 10.25 0.21
N ILE A 29 3.73 10.92 1.01
CA ILE A 29 2.28 10.79 0.84
C ILE A 29 1.96 11.68 -0.36
N ALA A 30 1.64 11.10 -1.50
CA ALA A 30 1.09 11.84 -2.62
C ALA A 30 -0.42 11.57 -2.62
N PRO A 31 -1.22 12.38 -1.90
CA PRO A 31 -2.63 12.09 -1.68
C PRO A 31 -3.52 12.31 -2.91
N VAL A 32 -2.98 12.79 -4.04
CA VAL A 32 -3.80 13.17 -5.19
C VAL A 32 -3.15 12.72 -6.49
N LEU A 33 -3.49 11.51 -6.93
CA LEU A 33 -3.48 11.14 -8.34
C LEU A 33 -4.85 11.40 -8.97
N THR A 34 -5.95 11.38 -8.21
CA THR A 34 -7.27 11.80 -8.69
C THR A 34 -8.24 12.25 -7.58
N LEU A 35 -9.29 13.00 -7.94
CA LEU A 35 -10.40 13.42 -7.09
C LEU A 35 -11.23 12.19 -6.65
N LEU A 36 -11.51 12.09 -5.34
CA LEU A 36 -12.40 11.08 -4.74
C LEU A 36 -13.84 11.35 -5.20
N GLU A 37 -14.46 10.39 -5.87
CA GLU A 37 -15.74 10.61 -6.56
C GLU A 37 -16.95 10.02 -5.82
N GLY A 38 -16.79 9.19 -4.76
CA GLY A 38 -17.95 8.79 -3.97
C GLY A 38 -17.69 7.90 -2.75
N THR A 39 -18.77 7.60 -2.04
CA THR A 39 -18.85 6.72 -0.84
C THR A 39 -18.69 5.22 -1.15
N GLN A 40 -18.16 4.90 -2.33
CA GLN A 40 -17.96 3.52 -2.76
C GLN A 40 -16.67 3.01 -2.09
N GLY A 41 -16.69 1.78 -1.60
CA GLY A 41 -15.60 1.24 -0.76
C GLY A 41 -14.22 1.42 -1.38
N PHE A 42 -13.21 1.55 -0.52
CA PHE A 42 -11.82 1.69 -0.92
C PHE A 42 -11.12 0.33 -0.96
N VAL A 43 -10.25 0.15 -1.94
CA VAL A 43 -9.35 -1.01 -2.00
C VAL A 43 -7.92 -0.54 -1.79
N VAL A 44 -7.24 -1.14 -0.81
CA VAL A 44 -5.86 -0.84 -0.49
C VAL A 44 -5.00 -2.03 -0.85
N TYR A 45 -4.04 -1.83 -1.75
CA TYR A 45 -3.03 -2.83 -2.09
C TYR A 45 -1.73 -2.49 -1.38
N CYS A 46 -1.22 -3.42 -0.59
CA CYS A 46 0.04 -3.24 0.11
C CYS A 46 1.03 -4.37 -0.17
N ASP A 47 2.29 -3.97 -0.23
CA ASP A 47 3.44 -4.86 -0.33
C ASP A 47 4.43 -4.52 0.78
N ALA A 48 4.88 -5.54 1.50
CA ALA A 48 5.86 -5.41 2.56
C ALA A 48 7.13 -6.17 2.18
N SER A 49 8.26 -5.48 2.28
CA SER A 49 9.60 -6.07 2.18
C SER A 49 10.31 -5.96 3.52
N ARG A 50 11.46 -6.62 3.67
CA ARG A 50 12.32 -6.45 4.86
C ARG A 50 12.92 -5.06 5.00
N VAL A 51 12.82 -4.20 3.99
CA VAL A 51 13.42 -2.86 3.97
C VAL A 51 12.36 -1.78 4.25
N GLY A 52 11.14 -1.99 3.77
CA GLY A 52 10.04 -1.05 3.88
C GLY A 52 8.75 -1.61 3.31
N LEU A 53 7.68 -0.85 3.48
CA LEU A 53 6.35 -1.17 2.98
C LEU A 53 5.86 -0.07 2.03
N ILE A 54 5.04 -0.50 1.08
CA ILE A 54 4.36 0.35 0.11
C ILE A 54 2.89 -0.01 0.12
N CYS A 55 2.03 1.00 0.06
CA CYS A 55 0.59 0.85 -0.06
C CYS A 55 0.03 1.80 -1.13
N VAL A 56 -0.98 1.32 -1.84
CA VAL A 56 -1.68 2.02 -2.91
C VAL A 56 -3.17 1.98 -2.61
N LEU A 57 -3.79 3.15 -2.59
CA LEU A 57 -5.24 3.31 -2.44
C LEU A 57 -5.88 3.41 -3.82
N VAL A 58 -6.88 2.57 -4.05
CA VAL A 58 -7.64 2.46 -5.29
C VAL A 58 -9.12 2.58 -4.99
N GLU A 59 -9.83 3.36 -5.79
CA GLU A 59 -11.28 3.53 -5.75
C GLU A 59 -11.81 3.29 -7.17
N ASN A 60 -12.77 2.38 -7.35
CA ASN A 60 -13.36 2.06 -8.67
C ASN A 60 -12.32 1.86 -9.79
N ASP A 61 -11.31 1.02 -9.55
CA ASP A 61 -10.16 0.76 -10.46
C ASP A 61 -9.26 1.97 -10.77
N LYS A 62 -9.42 3.08 -10.03
CA LYS A 62 -8.64 4.31 -10.19
C LYS A 62 -7.68 4.53 -9.02
N PHE A 63 -6.44 4.86 -9.33
CA PHE A 63 -5.42 5.16 -8.32
C PHE A 63 -5.69 6.52 -7.67
N ILE A 64 -5.97 6.53 -6.37
CA ILE A 64 -6.26 7.75 -5.62
C ILE A 64 -4.99 8.27 -4.96
N ALA A 65 -4.30 7.41 -4.22
CA ALA A 65 -3.15 7.80 -3.42
C ALA A 65 -2.10 6.70 -3.32
N TYR A 66 -0.85 7.12 -3.13
CA TYR A 66 0.26 6.24 -2.83
C TYR A 66 0.89 6.64 -1.49
N ALA A 67 1.26 5.64 -0.70
CA ALA A 67 1.97 5.83 0.56
C ALA A 67 3.07 4.77 0.73
N SER A 68 4.26 5.21 1.13
CA SER A 68 5.37 4.31 1.46
C SER A 68 6.00 4.70 2.80
N SER A 69 6.52 3.71 3.51
CA SER A 69 7.30 3.92 4.74
C SER A 69 8.42 2.90 4.86
N GLN A 70 9.56 3.31 5.39
CA GLN A 70 10.57 2.37 5.85
C GLN A 70 10.11 1.71 7.14
N LEU A 71 10.42 0.42 7.25
CA LEU A 71 10.35 -0.30 8.52
C LEU A 71 11.55 0.10 9.36
N LYS A 72 11.31 0.41 10.63
CA LYS A 72 12.39 0.66 11.59
C LYS A 72 13.21 -0.61 11.76
N ILE A 73 14.47 -0.45 12.17
CA ILE A 73 15.43 -1.56 12.36
C ILE A 73 14.84 -2.71 13.19
N HIS A 74 14.05 -2.40 14.23
CA HIS A 74 13.38 -3.42 15.06
C HIS A 74 12.18 -4.07 14.37
N GLU A 75 11.46 -3.34 13.52
CA GLU A 75 10.30 -3.86 12.77
C GLU A 75 10.74 -4.77 11.61
N ARG A 76 11.98 -4.64 11.11
CA ARG A 76 12.54 -5.52 10.07
C ARG A 76 12.70 -6.97 10.51
N ASN A 77 12.81 -7.21 11.81
CA ASN A 77 12.95 -8.55 12.39
C ASN A 77 11.61 -9.17 12.80
N TYR A 78 10.50 -8.49 12.54
CA TYR A 78 9.19 -9.02 12.86
C TYR A 78 8.83 -10.24 12.00
N PRO A 79 8.11 -11.22 12.58
CA PRO A 79 7.56 -12.33 11.80
C PRO A 79 6.55 -11.82 10.78
N THR A 80 6.34 -12.59 9.72
CA THR A 80 5.50 -12.18 8.56
C THR A 80 4.10 -11.71 8.95
N HIS A 81 3.49 -12.35 9.95
CA HIS A 81 2.18 -11.96 10.47
C HIS A 81 2.19 -10.54 11.08
N ASP A 82 3.25 -10.20 11.81
CA ASP A 82 3.38 -8.89 12.44
C ASP A 82 3.70 -7.80 11.41
N LEU A 83 4.38 -8.15 10.31
CA LEU A 83 4.56 -7.23 9.18
C LEU A 83 3.22 -6.88 8.51
N VAL A 84 2.32 -7.85 8.35
CA VAL A 84 0.95 -7.59 7.86
C VAL A 84 0.24 -6.61 8.79
N LEU A 85 0.38 -6.77 10.11
CA LEU A 85 -0.21 -5.84 11.08
C LEU A 85 0.40 -4.43 10.97
N VAL A 86 1.72 -4.30 10.81
CA VAL A 86 2.39 -3.01 10.62
C VAL A 86 1.85 -2.29 9.39
N VAL A 87 1.63 -3.02 8.29
CA VAL A 87 1.04 -2.49 7.06
C VAL A 87 -0.38 -1.99 7.30
N VAL A 88 -1.25 -2.79 7.93
CA VAL A 88 -2.63 -2.39 8.23
C VAL A 88 -2.67 -1.14 9.13
N VAL A 89 -1.85 -1.11 10.18
CA VAL A 89 -1.74 0.04 11.07
C VAL A 89 -1.24 1.29 10.33
N PHE A 90 -0.33 1.11 9.38
CA PHE A 90 0.17 2.21 8.55
C PHE A 90 -0.92 2.81 7.67
N VAL A 91 -1.66 1.97 6.95
CA VAL A 91 -2.83 2.35 6.11
C VAL A 91 -3.85 3.14 6.92
N LEU A 92 -4.23 2.61 8.09
CA LEU A 92 -5.20 3.25 8.99
C LEU A 92 -4.70 4.58 9.53
N LYS A 93 -3.39 4.73 9.78
CA LYS A 93 -2.80 5.99 10.25
C LYS A 93 -2.77 7.07 9.17
N ILE A 94 -2.41 6.70 7.94
CA ILE A 94 -2.24 7.65 6.83
C ILE A 94 -3.58 8.12 6.30
N TRP A 95 -4.53 7.20 6.12
CA TRP A 95 -5.82 7.48 5.51
C TRP A 95 -6.97 7.51 6.51
N ARG A 96 -6.69 7.73 7.80
CA ARG A 96 -7.71 7.81 8.87
C ARG A 96 -8.89 8.70 8.50
N HIS A 97 -8.63 9.83 7.85
CA HIS A 97 -9.63 10.80 7.42
C HIS A 97 -10.44 10.38 6.19
N TYR A 98 -9.95 9.43 5.38
CA TYR A 98 -10.67 8.88 4.23
C TYR A 98 -11.44 7.60 4.56
N LEU A 99 -10.92 6.79 5.48
CA LEU A 99 -11.48 5.47 5.81
C LEU A 99 -12.61 5.53 6.84
N TYR A 100 -12.94 6.71 7.38
CA TYR A 100 -13.95 6.84 8.42
C TYR A 100 -15.37 6.69 7.83
N GLY A 101 -16.05 5.59 8.18
CA GLY A 101 -17.43 5.34 7.76
C GLY A 101 -17.59 4.74 6.37
N VAL A 102 -16.50 4.25 5.75
CA VAL A 102 -16.49 3.62 4.43
C VAL A 102 -15.92 2.20 4.54
N HIS A 103 -16.40 1.28 3.70
CA HIS A 103 -15.85 -0.08 3.63
C HIS A 103 -14.44 -0.04 3.01
N VAL A 104 -13.49 -0.77 3.60
CA VAL A 104 -12.09 -0.79 3.15
C VAL A 104 -11.62 -2.22 3.04
N ASP A 105 -11.23 -2.62 1.84
CA ASP A 105 -10.65 -3.92 1.56
C ASP A 105 -9.14 -3.80 1.45
N VAL A 106 -8.40 -4.41 2.38
CA VAL A 106 -6.94 -4.37 2.40
C VAL A 106 -6.38 -5.69 1.84
N PHE A 107 -5.75 -5.61 0.68
CA PHE A 107 -5.03 -6.70 0.05
C PHE A 107 -3.54 -6.57 0.30
N THR A 108 -2.97 -7.53 1.00
CA THR A 108 -1.52 -7.65 1.17
C THR A 108 -1.01 -8.79 0.31
N ASP A 109 -0.06 -8.54 -0.60
CA ASP A 109 0.64 -9.61 -1.35
C ASP A 109 1.66 -10.30 -0.43
N TYR A 110 1.14 -10.94 0.62
CA TYR A 110 1.87 -12.03 1.24
C TYR A 110 1.55 -13.26 0.40
N LYS A 111 2.47 -13.64 -0.49
CA LYS A 111 2.47 -15.01 -0.96
C LYS A 111 2.67 -15.89 0.28
N SER A 112 1.59 -16.51 0.75
CA SER A 112 1.73 -17.76 1.49
C SER A 112 2.44 -18.71 0.53
N LEU A 113 3.70 -19.01 0.83
CA LEU A 113 4.44 -20.09 0.19
C LEU A 113 3.69 -21.41 0.39
#